data_AF-A0A9P6BI38-F1
#
_entry.id   AF-A0A9P6BI38-F1
#
_cell.length_a   1.000
_cell.length_b   1.000
_cell.length_c   1.000
_cell.angle_alpha   90.00
_cell.angle_beta   90.00
_cell.angle_gamma   90.00
#
_symmetry.space_group_name_H-M   'P 1'
#
loop_
_entity.id
_entity.type
_entity.pdbx_description
1 polymer ?
#
loop_
_entity_poly.entity_id
_entity_poly.type
_entity_poly.pdbx_seq_one_letter_code
_entity_poly.pdbx_strand_id
1 'polypeptide(L)'
;MTGKDAPSSPTLYPHAADFTNRPGPPEGGYSWGQIEEAIRTNTLHSLRRTDKGQYEYEQWQAKVDLKDYNNVGEFIAFTILGWPDLKDPADKDVDPQSNWDPEERRKRIEPRLTMRINHYPFPVQESIQYFVLWSTRDMSVPQERERLDLYLRQQFEEHQAPDLLPPAHGKKKQWMWFVNPIELRSVATVHHLHVFVRDTGIAPQQREE
;
A
#
# COMPACT_ATOMS: atom_id res chain seq x y z
N MET A 1 45.25 23.11 13.40
CA MET A 1 43.90 22.74 13.84
C MET A 1 42.91 23.45 12.94
N THR A 2 42.43 22.78 11.90
CA THR A 2 41.43 23.32 10.96
C THR A 2 40.31 22.29 10.90
N GLY A 3 39.20 22.63 11.56
CA GLY A 3 38.00 21.81 11.58
C GLY A 3 37.48 21.63 10.16
N LYS A 4 37.30 20.37 9.77
CA LYS A 4 36.54 20.01 8.58
C LYS A 4 35.07 19.98 8.99
N ASP A 5 34.33 20.99 8.56
CA ASP A 5 32.87 20.90 8.52
C ASP A 5 32.51 19.78 7.55
N ALA A 6 31.87 18.74 8.09
CA ALA A 6 31.29 17.69 7.27
C ALA A 6 30.14 18.30 6.45
N PRO A 7 30.00 17.97 5.16
CA PRO A 7 28.85 18.40 4.40
C PRO A 7 27.60 17.79 5.03
N SER A 8 26.69 18.66 5.46
CA SER A 8 25.33 18.29 5.87
C SER A 8 24.71 17.44 4.76
N SER A 9 24.46 16.17 5.04
CA SER A 9 23.69 15.30 4.14
C SER A 9 22.39 16.01 3.78
N PRO A 10 22.03 16.09 2.47
CA PRO A 10 20.71 16.57 2.10
C PRO A 10 19.70 15.61 2.73
N THR A 11 18.82 16.17 3.55
CA THR A 11 17.71 15.46 4.19
C THR A 11 16.85 14.85 3.09
N LEU A 12 17.15 13.60 2.72
CA LEU A 12 16.33 12.82 1.82
C LEU A 12 15.01 12.58 2.54
N TYR A 13 13.98 13.30 2.10
CA TYR A 13 12.60 13.31 2.58
C TYR A 13 12.37 14.18 3.83
N PRO A 14 11.80 15.38 3.67
CA PRO A 14 11.32 16.14 4.80
C PRO A 14 10.03 15.46 5.31
N HIS A 15 10.12 14.68 6.38
CA HIS A 15 8.98 14.52 7.28
C HIS A 15 8.74 15.89 7.96
N ALA A 16 8.25 16.87 7.21
CA ALA A 16 7.96 18.23 7.69
C ALA A 16 6.71 18.28 8.60
N ALA A 17 6.00 17.16 8.75
CA ALA A 17 4.94 17.07 9.72
C ALA A 17 5.56 16.77 11.09
N ASP A 18 5.68 17.81 11.92
CA ASP A 18 5.92 17.66 13.34
C ASP A 18 4.75 16.87 13.97
N PHE A 19 5.05 15.64 14.38
CA PHE A 19 4.10 14.73 14.99
C PHE A 19 4.23 14.63 16.51
N THR A 20 5.16 15.35 17.14
CA THR A 20 5.53 15.14 18.55
C THR A 20 4.44 15.54 19.55
N ASN A 21 3.46 16.34 19.12
CA ASN A 21 2.39 16.88 19.98
C ASN A 21 1.03 16.18 19.81
N ARG A 22 0.99 15.03 19.15
CA ARG A 22 -0.26 14.34 18.83
C ARG A 22 -0.39 13.07 19.66
N PRO A 23 -1.61 12.70 20.09
CA PRO A 23 -1.80 11.45 20.82
C PRO A 23 -1.32 10.30 19.94
N GLY A 24 -0.58 9.37 20.57
CA GLY A 24 -0.14 8.15 19.93
C GLY A 24 -1.33 7.32 19.42
N PRO A 25 -1.07 6.31 18.57
CA PRO A 25 -2.11 5.37 18.18
C PRO A 25 -2.73 4.66 19.41
N PRO A 26 -3.97 4.16 19.30
CA PRO A 26 -4.61 3.43 20.39
C PRO A 26 -3.77 2.21 20.83
N GLU A 27 -3.75 1.89 22.12
CA GLU A 27 -2.96 0.79 22.70
C GLU A 27 -3.30 -0.58 22.06
N GLY A 28 -4.57 -0.81 21.69
CA GLY A 28 -5.04 -2.00 20.98
C GLY A 28 -5.06 -1.86 19.44
N GLY A 29 -4.47 -0.80 18.90
CA GLY A 29 -4.51 -0.46 17.47
C GLY A 29 -5.83 0.15 17.00
N TYR A 30 -5.83 0.67 15.78
CA TYR A 30 -7.01 1.22 15.13
C TYR A 30 -8.03 0.12 14.85
N SER A 31 -9.26 0.38 15.27
CA SER A 31 -10.43 -0.42 14.92
C SER A 31 -10.87 -0.20 13.48
N TRP A 32 -11.64 -1.15 12.96
CA TRP A 32 -12.23 -1.05 11.62
C TRP A 32 -12.99 0.27 11.40
N GLY A 33 -13.83 0.65 12.38
CA GLY A 33 -14.61 1.89 12.31
C GLY A 33 -13.75 3.16 12.31
N GLN A 34 -12.61 3.16 13.02
CA GLN A 34 -11.68 4.29 12.99
C GLN A 34 -10.99 4.43 11.63
N ILE A 35 -10.61 3.30 11.00
CA ILE A 35 -9.99 3.31 9.66
C ILE A 35 -11.03 3.76 8.63
N GLU A 36 -12.24 3.19 8.68
CA GLU A 36 -13.36 3.57 7.82
C GLU A 36 -13.69 5.07 7.93
N GLU A 37 -13.77 5.59 9.15
CA GLU A 37 -14.01 7.00 9.40
C GLU A 37 -12.89 7.88 8.86
N ALA A 38 -11.62 7.47 9.04
CA ALA A 38 -10.48 8.22 8.52
C ALA A 38 -10.49 8.30 6.99
N ILE A 39 -10.87 7.22 6.30
CA ILE A 39 -11.04 7.19 4.85
C ILE A 39 -12.20 8.11 4.44
N ARG A 40 -13.37 7.94 5.07
CA ARG A 40 -14.60 8.66 4.76
C ARG A 40 -14.45 10.18 4.94
N THR A 41 -13.74 10.60 5.98
CA THR A 41 -13.51 12.02 6.30
C THR A 41 -12.22 12.59 5.70
N ASN A 42 -11.48 11.80 4.94
CA ASN A 42 -10.15 12.15 4.41
C ASN A 42 -9.18 12.66 5.50
N THR A 43 -9.22 12.06 6.68
CA THR A 43 -8.34 12.38 7.82
C THR A 43 -7.23 11.34 7.98
N LEU A 44 -6.69 10.83 6.85
CA LEU A 44 -5.69 9.76 6.83
C LEU A 44 -4.40 10.09 7.60
N HIS A 45 -4.07 11.37 7.77
CA HIS A 45 -2.97 11.83 8.63
C HIS A 45 -3.13 11.48 10.12
N SER A 46 -4.33 11.06 10.53
CA SER A 46 -4.62 10.57 11.87
C SER A 46 -4.16 9.13 12.09
N LEU A 47 -4.03 8.34 11.01
CA LEU A 47 -3.53 6.97 11.03
C LEU A 47 -2.00 6.98 10.97
N ARG A 48 -1.35 6.40 11.97
CA ARG A 48 0.10 6.49 12.14
C ARG A 48 0.67 5.19 12.67
N ARG A 49 1.98 5.05 12.52
CA ARG A 49 2.73 4.03 13.25
C ARG A 49 2.86 4.42 14.73
N THR A 50 3.20 3.45 15.55
CA THR A 50 3.78 3.71 16.87
C THR A 50 5.16 4.34 16.71
N ASP A 51 5.67 5.03 17.72
CA ASP A 51 7.03 5.61 17.69
C ASP A 51 8.08 4.53 17.42
N LYS A 52 7.92 3.35 18.04
CA LYS A 52 8.76 2.18 17.76
C LYS A 52 8.68 1.74 16.30
N GLY A 53 7.48 1.58 15.75
CA GLY A 53 7.30 1.15 14.37
C GLY A 53 7.80 2.18 13.35
N GLN A 54 7.68 3.47 13.68
CA GLN A 54 8.24 4.57 12.88
C GLN A 54 9.78 4.54 12.92
N TYR A 55 10.37 4.36 14.10
CA TYR A 55 11.82 4.22 14.26
C TYR A 55 12.36 3.01 13.48
N GLU A 56 11.71 1.83 13.58
CA GLU A 56 12.11 0.63 12.84
C GLU A 56 12.04 0.84 11.32
N TYR A 57 11.01 1.56 10.84
CA TYR A 57 10.88 1.93 9.45
C TYR A 57 12.01 2.84 8.97
N GLU A 58 12.35 3.88 9.74
CA GLU A 58 13.46 4.80 9.44
C GLU A 58 14.81 4.09 9.43
N GLN A 59 15.04 3.19 10.39
CA GLN A 59 16.25 2.36 10.43
C GLN A 59 16.35 1.43 9.22
N TRP A 60 15.24 0.90 8.73
CA TRP A 60 15.22 0.10 7.52
C TRP A 60 15.48 0.96 6.28
N GLN A 61 14.83 2.12 6.15
CA GLN A 61 15.08 3.03 5.03
C GLN A 61 16.54 3.46 4.96
N ALA A 62 17.17 3.74 6.11
CA ALA A 62 18.59 4.10 6.17
C ALA A 62 19.55 2.98 5.73
N LYS A 63 19.09 1.72 5.71
CA LYS A 63 19.86 0.55 5.24
C LYS A 63 19.66 0.25 3.76
N VAL A 64 18.68 0.85 3.11
CA VAL A 64 18.47 0.69 1.67
C VAL A 64 19.67 1.29 0.95
N ASP A 65 20.44 0.46 0.24
CA ASP A 65 21.63 0.93 -0.46
C ASP A 65 21.25 1.70 -1.73
N LEU A 66 21.08 3.01 -1.60
CA LEU A 66 20.79 3.90 -2.73
C LEU A 66 21.98 4.08 -3.69
N LYS A 67 23.09 3.34 -3.54
CA LYS A 67 24.14 3.27 -4.57
C LYS A 67 23.75 2.35 -5.72
N ASP A 68 23.02 1.28 -5.41
CA ASP A 68 22.59 0.28 -6.41
C ASP A 68 21.18 0.57 -6.96
N TYR A 69 20.45 1.52 -6.35
CA TYR A 69 19.09 1.89 -6.72
C TYR A 69 18.92 3.41 -6.71
N ASN A 70 18.21 3.97 -7.69
CA ASN A 70 18.02 5.42 -7.78
C ASN A 70 17.11 5.96 -6.67
N ASN A 71 16.21 5.12 -6.12
CA ASN A 71 15.28 5.48 -5.06
C ASN A 71 14.75 4.25 -4.33
N VAL A 72 14.10 4.46 -3.18
CA VAL A 72 13.50 3.38 -2.36
C VAL A 72 12.45 2.57 -3.13
N GLY A 73 11.69 3.18 -4.04
CA GLY A 73 10.71 2.47 -4.84
C GLY A 73 11.33 1.48 -5.84
N GLU A 74 12.48 1.81 -6.43
CA GLU A 74 13.24 0.84 -7.25
C GLU A 74 13.76 -0.33 -6.41
N PHE A 75 14.32 -0.05 -5.22
CA PHE A 75 14.73 -1.12 -4.30
C PHE A 75 13.57 -2.05 -3.97
N ILE A 76 12.39 -1.49 -3.63
CA ILE A 76 11.19 -2.28 -3.36
C ILE A 76 10.80 -3.09 -4.60
N ALA A 77 10.69 -2.45 -5.76
CA ALA A 77 10.26 -3.13 -6.98
C ALA A 77 11.19 -4.29 -7.36
N PHE A 78 12.50 -4.09 -7.35
CA PHE A 78 13.44 -5.07 -7.89
C PHE A 78 13.79 -6.14 -6.85
N THR A 79 14.00 -5.75 -5.60
CA THR A 79 14.48 -6.66 -4.55
C THR A 79 13.35 -7.33 -3.80
N ILE A 80 12.28 -6.58 -3.47
CA ILE A 80 11.18 -7.09 -2.65
C ILE A 80 10.05 -7.68 -3.50
N LEU A 81 9.71 -7.04 -4.62
CA LEU A 81 8.62 -7.48 -5.51
C LEU A 81 9.12 -8.36 -6.67
N GLY A 82 10.42 -8.37 -6.97
CA GLY A 82 11.00 -9.15 -8.07
C GLY A 82 10.58 -8.63 -9.45
N TRP A 83 10.21 -7.36 -9.57
CA TRP A 83 9.86 -6.74 -10.84
C TRP A 83 11.13 -6.36 -11.62
N PRO A 84 11.11 -6.45 -12.96
CA PRO A 84 12.27 -6.11 -13.78
C PRO A 84 12.48 -4.59 -13.94
N ASP A 85 11.41 -3.82 -13.81
CA ASP A 85 11.38 -2.36 -13.93
C ASP A 85 10.12 -1.79 -13.25
N LEU A 86 10.11 -0.48 -13.03
CA LEU A 86 8.95 0.27 -12.53
C LEU A 86 7.93 0.60 -13.64
N LYS A 87 8.21 0.25 -14.90
CA LYS A 87 7.38 0.67 -16.03
C LYS A 87 6.12 -0.18 -16.10
N ASP A 88 4.98 0.49 -16.32
CA ASP A 88 3.75 -0.19 -16.69
C ASP A 88 3.98 -1.03 -17.96
N PRO A 89 3.60 -2.32 -17.97
CA PRO A 89 3.68 -3.13 -19.18
C PRO A 89 2.98 -2.50 -20.39
N ALA A 90 1.93 -1.69 -20.19
CA ALA A 90 1.22 -0.98 -21.26
C ALA A 90 2.01 0.20 -21.88
N ASP A 91 3.06 0.68 -21.18
CA ASP A 91 3.93 1.77 -21.62
C ASP A 91 5.20 1.27 -22.35
N LYS A 92 5.39 -0.05 -22.44
CA LYS A 92 6.49 -0.63 -23.22
C LYS A 92 6.19 -0.52 -24.71
N ASP A 93 7.24 -0.37 -25.53
CA ASP A 93 7.14 -0.41 -26.99
C ASP A 93 6.49 -1.73 -27.41
N VAL A 94 5.22 -1.64 -27.76
CA VAL A 94 4.43 -2.78 -28.23
C VAL A 94 4.90 -3.11 -29.64
N ASP A 95 4.73 -4.38 -30.03
CA ASP A 95 4.88 -4.86 -31.40
C ASP A 95 4.51 -3.75 -32.40
N PRO A 96 5.43 -3.33 -33.30
CA PRO A 96 5.17 -2.32 -34.32
C PRO A 96 3.92 -2.60 -35.18
N GLN A 97 3.42 -3.84 -35.17
CA GLN A 97 2.19 -4.25 -35.85
C GLN A 97 0.89 -3.95 -35.07
N SER A 98 0.98 -3.59 -33.79
CA SER A 98 -0.18 -3.21 -32.97
C SER A 98 -0.62 -1.77 -33.26
N ASN A 99 -1.82 -1.62 -33.82
CA ASN A 99 -2.45 -0.31 -34.04
C ASN A 99 -3.18 0.25 -32.80
N TRP A 100 -2.94 -0.30 -31.60
CA TRP A 100 -3.58 0.20 -30.39
C TRP A 100 -3.01 1.53 -29.94
N ASP A 101 -3.89 2.51 -29.75
CA ASP A 101 -3.54 3.75 -29.06
C ASP A 101 -3.19 3.50 -27.57
N PRO A 102 -2.61 4.48 -26.86
CA PRO A 102 -2.22 4.31 -25.46
C PRO A 102 -3.36 3.89 -24.52
N GLU A 103 -4.60 4.31 -24.79
CA GLU A 103 -5.75 3.99 -23.92
C GLU A 103 -6.19 2.54 -24.11
N GLU A 104 -6.29 2.09 -25.36
CA GLU A 104 -6.60 0.70 -25.70
C GLU A 104 -5.53 -0.27 -25.16
N ARG A 105 -4.25 0.13 -25.17
CA ARG A 105 -3.19 -0.64 -24.53
C ARG A 105 -3.42 -0.82 -23.04
N ARG A 106 -3.75 0.26 -22.32
CA ARG A 106 -4.01 0.20 -20.87
C ARG A 106 -5.21 -0.68 -20.53
N LYS A 107 -6.24 -0.72 -21.38
CA LYS A 107 -7.39 -1.62 -21.21
C LYS A 107 -6.99 -3.09 -21.39
N ARG A 108 -6.11 -3.40 -22.34
CA ARG A 108 -5.78 -4.78 -22.74
C ARG A 108 -4.61 -5.40 -21.98
N ILE A 109 -3.67 -4.57 -21.54
CA ILE A 109 -2.43 -5.01 -20.90
C ILE A 109 -2.56 -4.77 -19.41
N GLU A 110 -2.53 -5.86 -18.65
CA GLU A 110 -2.60 -5.83 -17.19
C GLU A 110 -1.33 -5.18 -16.59
N PRO A 111 -1.50 -4.33 -15.54
CA PRO A 111 -0.36 -3.86 -14.77
C PRO A 111 0.26 -5.00 -13.96
N ARG A 112 1.50 -4.81 -13.48
CA ARG A 112 2.04 -5.72 -12.48
C ARG A 112 1.42 -5.39 -11.14
N LEU A 113 0.80 -6.38 -10.52
CA LEU A 113 0.18 -6.28 -9.21
C LEU A 113 0.89 -7.25 -8.26
N THR A 114 1.20 -6.80 -7.05
CA THR A 114 1.79 -7.68 -6.02
C THR A 114 1.24 -7.27 -4.67
N MET A 115 0.56 -8.20 -4.00
CA MET A 115 0.02 -7.99 -2.66
C MET A 115 0.91 -8.67 -1.60
N ARG A 116 1.19 -7.95 -0.51
CA ARG A 116 2.01 -8.41 0.61
C ARG A 116 1.46 -7.90 1.93
N ILE A 117 1.69 -8.61 3.03
CA ILE A 117 1.51 -8.02 4.37
C ILE A 117 2.42 -6.79 4.50
N ASN A 118 1.91 -5.74 5.14
CA ASN A 118 2.70 -4.55 5.40
C ASN A 118 3.76 -4.84 6.47
N HIS A 119 5.04 -4.76 6.10
CA HIS A 119 6.17 -4.97 7.01
C HIS A 119 6.27 -3.89 8.10
N TYR A 120 5.77 -2.69 7.81
CA TYR A 120 5.77 -1.54 8.74
C TYR A 120 4.35 -1.01 8.88
N PRO A 121 3.45 -1.78 9.52
CA PRO A 121 2.03 -1.47 9.56
C PRO A 121 1.73 -0.34 10.54
N PHE A 122 0.57 0.27 10.35
CA PHE A 122 -0.12 0.95 11.44
C PHE A 122 -0.58 -0.10 12.45
N PRO A 123 -0.57 0.19 13.75
CA PRO A 123 -1.15 -0.73 14.71
C PRO A 123 -2.65 -0.82 14.43
N VAL A 124 -3.13 -2.00 14.08
CA VAL A 124 -4.55 -2.30 13.89
C VAL A 124 -4.98 -3.36 14.88
N GLN A 125 -6.28 -3.43 15.17
CA GLN A 125 -6.81 -4.51 15.99
C GLN A 125 -6.46 -5.88 15.41
N GLU A 126 -6.24 -6.87 16.27
CA GLU A 126 -5.79 -8.23 15.90
C GLU A 126 -6.69 -8.93 14.87
N SER A 127 -7.99 -8.57 14.83
CA SER A 127 -8.93 -9.10 13.84
C SER A 127 -8.76 -8.54 12.42
N ILE A 128 -7.80 -7.63 12.20
CA ILE A 128 -7.57 -6.93 10.94
C ILE A 128 -6.18 -7.31 10.40
N GLN A 129 -6.15 -7.86 9.19
CA GLN A 129 -4.91 -8.06 8.42
C GLN A 129 -4.65 -6.82 7.56
N TYR A 130 -3.41 -6.35 7.55
CA TYR A 130 -2.99 -5.14 6.82
C TYR A 130 -2.02 -5.50 5.70
N PHE A 131 -2.50 -5.39 4.46
CA PHE A 131 -1.72 -5.57 3.24
C PHE A 131 -1.33 -4.24 2.59
N VAL A 132 -0.29 -4.29 1.77
CA VAL A 132 0.01 -3.30 0.74
C VAL A 132 -0.14 -3.98 -0.62
N LEU A 133 -0.95 -3.38 -1.49
CA LEU A 133 -1.03 -3.73 -2.90
C LEU A 133 -0.13 -2.79 -3.68
N TRP A 134 0.96 -3.31 -4.23
CA TRP A 134 1.86 -2.59 -5.12
C TRP A 134 1.39 -2.72 -6.57
N SER A 135 1.52 -1.63 -7.33
CA SER A 135 1.17 -1.59 -8.75
C SER A 135 2.15 -0.76 -9.58
N THR A 136 2.39 -1.17 -10.83
CA THR A 136 3.06 -0.31 -11.83
C THR A 136 2.14 0.78 -12.40
N ARG A 137 0.84 0.72 -12.08
CA ARG A 137 -0.20 1.65 -12.53
C ARG A 137 -0.97 2.21 -11.34
N ASP A 138 -1.41 3.47 -11.42
CA ASP A 138 -2.28 4.02 -10.38
C ASP A 138 -3.66 3.34 -10.40
N MET A 139 -3.88 2.39 -9.49
CA MET A 139 -5.15 1.66 -9.38
C MET A 139 -6.25 2.46 -8.68
N SER A 140 -5.95 3.65 -8.15
CA SER A 140 -6.93 4.47 -7.44
C SER A 140 -7.77 5.35 -8.36
N VAL A 141 -7.36 5.50 -9.62
CA VAL A 141 -8.10 6.30 -10.60
C VAL A 141 -9.41 5.60 -10.99
N PRO A 142 -10.48 6.36 -11.31
CA PRO A 142 -11.79 5.79 -11.62
C PRO A 142 -11.78 4.71 -12.71
N GLN A 143 -10.91 4.84 -13.72
CA GLN A 143 -10.79 3.92 -14.85
C GLN A 143 -10.24 2.54 -14.45
N GLU A 144 -9.52 2.45 -13.34
CA GLU A 144 -8.88 1.21 -12.87
C GLU A 144 -9.68 0.53 -11.76
N ARG A 145 -10.78 1.15 -11.30
CA ARG A 145 -11.54 0.70 -10.14
C ARG A 145 -12.16 -0.69 -10.33
N GLU A 146 -12.71 -0.97 -11.51
CA GLU A 146 -13.27 -2.29 -11.82
C GLU A 146 -12.19 -3.38 -11.78
N ARG A 147 -11.02 -3.12 -12.39
CA ARG A 147 -9.87 -4.03 -12.34
C ARG A 147 -9.39 -4.26 -10.91
N LEU A 148 -9.30 -3.21 -10.11
CA LEU A 148 -8.94 -3.31 -8.69
C LEU A 148 -9.96 -4.15 -7.91
N ASP A 149 -11.25 -3.91 -8.09
CA ASP A 149 -12.31 -4.64 -7.39
C ASP A 149 -12.31 -6.13 -7.75
N LEU A 150 -12.13 -6.46 -9.03
CA LEU A 150 -11.97 -7.85 -9.50
C LEU A 150 -10.74 -8.51 -8.90
N TYR A 151 -9.60 -7.82 -8.90
CA TYR A 151 -8.37 -8.33 -8.30
C TYR A 151 -8.55 -8.60 -6.80
N LEU A 152 -9.10 -7.66 -6.03
CA LEU A 152 -9.29 -7.82 -4.59
C LEU A 152 -10.28 -8.95 -4.25
N ARG A 153 -11.36 -9.12 -5.03
CA ARG A 153 -12.27 -10.27 -4.89
C ARG A 153 -11.53 -11.58 -5.12
N GLN A 154 -10.75 -11.66 -6.19
CA GLN A 154 -9.95 -12.85 -6.48
C GLN A 154 -8.97 -13.16 -5.33
N GLN A 155 -8.31 -12.13 -4.79
CA GLN A 155 -7.37 -12.31 -3.69
C GLN A 155 -8.03 -12.79 -2.39
N PHE A 156 -9.20 -12.27 -2.04
CA PHE A 156 -9.81 -12.48 -0.72
C PHE A 156 -10.97 -13.48 -0.67
N GLU A 157 -11.74 -13.62 -1.74
CA GLU A 157 -12.83 -14.60 -1.84
C GLU A 157 -12.29 -15.95 -2.34
N GLU A 158 -11.36 -15.94 -3.30
CA GLU A 158 -10.72 -17.17 -3.81
C GLU A 158 -9.43 -17.55 -3.06
N HIS A 159 -9.08 -16.80 -2.01
CA HIS A 159 -7.94 -17.10 -1.12
C HIS A 159 -6.58 -17.19 -1.85
N GLN A 160 -6.39 -16.39 -2.90
CA GLN A 160 -5.14 -16.39 -3.67
C GLN A 160 -4.02 -15.57 -3.01
N ALA A 161 -4.36 -14.74 -2.03
CA ALA A 161 -3.39 -13.97 -1.27
C ALA A 161 -2.53 -14.90 -0.39
N PRO A 162 -1.19 -14.93 -0.55
CA PRO A 162 -0.34 -15.96 0.04
C PRO A 162 -0.35 -15.97 1.57
N ASP A 163 -0.50 -14.80 2.18
CA ASP A 163 -0.46 -14.64 3.64
C ASP A 163 -1.85 -14.42 4.25
N LEU A 164 -2.92 -14.57 3.46
CA LEU A 164 -4.28 -14.36 3.94
C LEU A 164 -4.73 -15.55 4.78
N LEU A 165 -5.02 -15.28 6.05
CA LEU A 165 -5.67 -16.28 6.89
C LEU A 165 -7.06 -16.64 6.35
N PRO A 166 -7.46 -17.93 6.31
CA PRO A 166 -8.80 -18.31 5.92
C PRO A 166 -9.84 -17.65 6.84
N PRO A 167 -11.08 -17.43 6.37
CA PRO A 167 -12.14 -16.90 7.22
C PRO A 167 -12.45 -17.90 8.33
N ALA A 168 -12.71 -17.37 9.53
CA ALA A 168 -13.26 -18.15 10.62
C ALA A 168 -14.59 -18.79 10.21
N HIS A 169 -14.95 -19.90 10.87
CA HIS A 169 -16.15 -20.66 10.54
C HIS A 169 -17.41 -19.78 10.55
N GLY A 170 -18.17 -19.80 9.44
CA GLY A 170 -19.39 -19.00 9.28
C GLY A 170 -19.13 -17.49 9.14
N LYS A 171 -17.91 -17.09 8.74
CA LYS A 171 -17.55 -15.70 8.41
C LYS A 171 -17.19 -15.57 6.93
N LYS A 172 -17.25 -14.34 6.43
CA LYS A 172 -16.72 -13.95 5.13
C LYS A 172 -15.68 -12.85 5.29
N LYS A 173 -14.82 -12.66 4.28
CA LYS A 173 -13.90 -11.53 4.25
C LYS A 173 -14.64 -10.24 3.92
N GLN A 174 -14.24 -9.17 4.59
CA GLN A 174 -14.57 -7.79 4.25
C GLN A 174 -13.26 -7.03 4.13
N TRP A 175 -13.13 -6.18 3.12
CA TRP A 175 -11.95 -5.38 2.90
C TRP A 175 -12.30 -3.90 2.67
N MET A 176 -11.34 -3.03 2.96
CA MET A 176 -11.33 -1.63 2.57
C MET A 176 -9.92 -1.25 2.11
N TRP A 177 -9.80 -0.17 1.34
CA TRP A 177 -8.50 0.31 0.92
C TRP A 177 -8.46 1.83 0.80
N PHE A 178 -7.25 2.39 0.86
CA PHE A 178 -6.99 3.79 0.53
C PHE A 178 -5.58 3.97 -0.03
N VAL A 179 -5.35 5.12 -0.65
CA VAL A 179 -4.01 5.58 -1.05
C VAL A 179 -3.63 6.76 -0.17
N ASN A 180 -2.41 6.76 0.35
CA ASN A 180 -1.91 7.92 1.07
C ASN A 180 -1.92 9.15 0.15
N PRO A 181 -2.39 10.31 0.61
CA PRO A 181 -2.12 11.60 -0.01
C PRO A 181 -0.62 11.80 -0.25
N ILE A 182 -0.24 12.60 -1.26
CA ILE A 182 1.15 12.76 -1.70
C ILE A 182 2.07 13.12 -0.53
N GLU A 183 1.61 13.99 0.37
CA GLU A 183 2.31 14.45 1.56
C GLU A 183 2.51 13.37 2.64
N LEU A 184 1.77 12.26 2.59
CA LEU A 184 1.89 11.12 3.50
C LEU A 184 2.56 9.91 2.87
N ARG A 185 2.84 9.92 1.55
CA ARG A 185 3.46 8.79 0.86
C ARG A 185 4.93 8.68 1.24
N SER A 186 5.29 7.59 1.92
CA SER A 186 6.69 7.30 2.22
C SER A 186 7.47 6.79 1.00
N VAL A 187 6.79 6.25 -0.01
CA VAL A 187 7.39 5.77 -1.28
C VAL A 187 6.63 6.35 -2.45
N ALA A 188 7.08 7.49 -2.99
CA ALA A 188 6.35 8.20 -4.05
C ALA A 188 6.52 7.61 -5.45
N THR A 189 7.57 6.82 -5.68
CA THR A 189 8.01 6.38 -7.02
C THR A 189 7.36 5.07 -7.51
N VAL A 190 6.57 4.40 -6.67
CA VAL A 190 5.78 3.22 -7.04
C VAL A 190 4.38 3.33 -6.46
N HIS A 191 3.36 3.03 -7.27
CA HIS A 191 1.97 3.11 -6.84
C HIS A 191 1.68 2.00 -5.84
N HIS A 192 0.99 2.36 -4.76
CA HIS A 192 0.58 1.38 -3.76
C HIS A 192 -0.68 1.82 -3.03
N LEU A 193 -1.46 0.84 -2.63
CA LEU A 193 -2.67 1.00 -1.83
C LEU A 193 -2.51 0.25 -0.51
N HIS A 194 -3.04 0.84 0.54
CA HIS A 194 -3.17 0.20 1.83
C HIS A 194 -4.50 -0.54 1.87
N VAL A 195 -4.47 -1.85 2.12
CA VAL A 195 -5.64 -2.72 2.09
C VAL A 195 -5.80 -3.39 3.45
N PHE A 196 -6.96 -3.21 4.07
CA PHE A 196 -7.30 -3.81 5.36
C PHE A 196 -8.36 -4.86 5.16
N VAL A 197 -8.20 -6.02 5.78
CA VAL A 197 -9.08 -7.17 5.62
C VAL A 197 -9.47 -7.71 6.99
N ARG A 198 -10.75 -8.00 7.21
CA ARG A 198 -11.24 -8.66 8.42
C ARG A 198 -12.28 -9.72 8.11
N ASP A 199 -12.55 -10.55 9.11
CA ASP A 199 -13.72 -11.42 9.10
C ASP A 199 -14.96 -10.66 9.55
N THR A 200 -16.08 -10.92 8.89
CA THR A 200 -17.40 -10.39 9.23
C THR A 200 -18.42 -11.52 9.26
N GLY A 201 -19.45 -11.37 10.09
CA GLY A 201 -20.56 -12.32 10.13
C GLY A 201 -21.23 -12.46 8.76
N ILE A 202 -21.72 -13.65 8.45
CA ILE A 202 -22.73 -13.79 7.40
C ILE A 202 -23.96 -13.03 7.90
N ALA A 203 -24.38 -11.95 7.22
CA ALA A 203 -25.67 -11.33 7.50
C ALA A 203 -26.73 -12.43 7.42
N PRO A 204 -27.65 -12.56 8.40
CA PRO A 204 -28.71 -13.54 8.29
C PRO A 204 -29.39 -13.31 6.94
N GLN A 205 -29.41 -14.32 6.07
CA GLN A 205 -30.32 -14.33 4.94
C GLN A 205 -31.71 -14.04 5.54
N GLN A 206 -32.33 -12.95 5.11
CA GLN A 206 -33.72 -12.70 5.42
C GLN A 206 -34.46 -13.98 5.05
N ARG A 207 -35.01 -14.67 6.06
CA ARG A 207 -35.91 -15.77 5.80
C ARG A 207 -37.10 -15.11 5.12
N GLU A 208 -37.27 -15.39 3.82
CA GLU A 208 -38.52 -15.09 3.14
C GLU A 208 -39.61 -15.88 3.90
N GLU A 209 -40.52 -15.13 4.53
CA GLU A 209 -41.80 -15.64 5.04
C GLU A 209 -42.79 -15.82 3.90
#